data_AF-A0A0G2I934-F1
#
_entry.id   AF-A0A0G2I934-F1
#
_cell.length_a   1.000
_cell.length_b   1.000
_cell.length_c   1.000
_cell.angle_alpha   90.00
_cell.angle_beta   90.00
_cell.angle_gamma   90.00
#
_symmetry.space_group_name_H-M   'P 1'
#
loop_
_entity.id
_entity.type
_entity.pdbx_description
1 polymer ?
#
loop_
_entity_poly.entity_id
_entity_poly.type
_entity_poly.pdbx_seq_one_letter_code
_entity_poly.pdbx_strand_id
1 'polypeptide(L)'
;MKNLFCLAPSVHKYHKNAYFALKSVEMSEDETRLSLQYYWLPRIENPPEIRISTKPDIPPIIDCREIDSKVVKIWNVKTEKKIYSQDQIIMKTIDKERFPLPDPAILDMQWVLHAITTMSRGA
;
A
#
# COMPACT_ATOMS: atom_id res chain seq x y z
N MET A 1 16.21 0.07 -13.40
CA MET A 1 15.14 0.45 -12.44
C MET A 1 15.78 0.71 -11.09
N LYS A 2 15.55 1.87 -10.47
CA LYS A 2 16.02 2.16 -9.11
C LYS A 2 14.79 2.29 -8.20
N ASN A 3 14.57 1.30 -7.35
CA ASN A 3 13.60 1.40 -6.25
C ASN A 3 14.35 1.95 -5.03
N LEU A 4 14.15 3.23 -4.72
CA LEU A 4 14.99 3.99 -3.79
C LEU A 4 14.35 4.28 -2.43
N PHE A 5 13.20 3.70 -2.12
CA PHE A 5 12.59 3.91 -0.81
C PHE A 5 12.61 2.65 0.05
N CYS A 6 12.97 2.84 1.31
CA CYS A 6 12.99 1.80 2.31
C CYS A 6 11.80 1.96 3.25
N LEU A 7 11.19 0.84 3.60
CA LEU A 7 10.18 0.75 4.64
C LEU A 7 10.82 0.16 5.90
N ALA A 8 10.26 0.48 7.07
CA ALA A 8 10.63 -0.23 8.30
C ALA A 8 10.41 -1.75 8.12
N PRO A 9 11.20 -2.63 8.76
CA PRO A 9 11.16 -4.07 8.49
C PRO A 9 9.77 -4.71 8.57
N SER A 10 8.96 -4.32 9.57
CA SER A 10 7.57 -4.76 9.72
C SER A 10 6.67 -4.26 8.60
N VAL A 11 6.77 -2.97 8.28
CA VAL A 11 6.00 -2.32 7.21
C VAL A 11 6.36 -2.89 5.83
N HIS A 12 7.63 -3.21 5.60
CA HIS A 12 8.09 -3.89 4.39
C HIS A 12 7.44 -5.26 4.22
N LYS A 13 7.37 -6.07 5.30
CA LYS A 13 6.68 -7.37 5.28
C LYS A 13 5.19 -7.21 4.93
N TYR A 14 4.53 -6.20 5.48
CA TYR A 14 3.12 -5.92 5.20
C TYR A 14 2.89 -5.46 3.76
N HIS A 15 3.78 -4.61 3.24
CA HIS A 15 3.75 -4.17 1.85
C HIS A 15 3.94 -5.36 0.91
N LYS A 16 4.97 -6.19 1.12
CA LYS A 16 5.24 -7.40 0.33
C LYS A 16 4.07 -8.39 0.32
N ASN A 17 3.33 -8.48 1.42
CA ASN A 17 2.17 -9.36 1.55
C ASN A 17 0.87 -8.75 1.02
N ALA A 18 0.93 -7.61 0.31
CA ALA A 18 -0.22 -6.86 -0.20
C ALA A 18 -1.28 -6.59 0.89
N TYR A 19 -0.84 -6.23 2.10
CA TYR A 19 -1.76 -5.80 3.15
C TYR A 19 -2.24 -4.37 2.96
N PHE A 20 -1.36 -3.54 2.39
CA PHE A 20 -1.64 -2.19 1.98
C PHE A 20 -0.90 -1.92 0.66
N ALA A 21 -1.30 -0.88 -0.04
CA ALA A 21 -0.57 -0.38 -1.20
C ALA A 21 -0.44 1.13 -1.16
N LEU A 22 0.54 1.62 -1.92
CA LEU A 22 0.84 3.03 -2.10
C LEU A 22 0.54 3.36 -3.56
N LYS A 23 -0.35 4.31 -3.79
CA LYS A 23 -0.66 4.80 -5.13
C LYS A 23 0.07 6.11 -5.36
N SER A 24 0.76 6.25 -6.49
CA SER A 24 1.29 7.55 -6.90
C SER A 24 0.14 8.49 -7.26
N VAL A 25 0.12 9.68 -6.67
CA VAL A 25 -0.90 10.70 -6.97
C VAL A 25 -0.32 11.75 -7.90
N GLU A 26 0.82 12.31 -7.52
CA GLU A 26 1.42 13.44 -8.21
C GLU A 26 2.91 13.52 -7.91
N MET A 27 3.71 13.77 -8.95
CA MET A 27 5.10 14.20 -8.83
C MET A 27 5.16 15.70 -9.14
N SER A 28 5.88 16.48 -8.34
CA SER A 28 6.08 17.89 -8.61
C SER A 28 6.93 18.10 -9.88
N GLU A 29 6.75 19.24 -10.54
CA GLU A 29 7.46 19.57 -11.79
C GLU A 29 8.99 19.62 -11.61
N ASP A 30 9.45 19.97 -10.42
CA ASP A 30 10.86 19.97 -10.03
C ASP A 30 11.37 18.59 -9.56
N GLU A 31 10.51 17.56 -9.53
CA GLU A 31 10.79 16.18 -9.09
C GLU A 31 11.31 16.06 -7.64
N THR A 32 11.10 17.10 -6.82
CA THR A 32 11.55 17.10 -5.42
C THR A 32 10.49 16.61 -4.44
N ARG A 33 9.24 16.46 -4.90
CA ARG A 33 8.10 16.07 -4.07
C ARG A 33 7.24 15.04 -4.78
N LEU A 34 6.97 13.93 -4.10
CA LEU A 34 6.09 12.88 -4.56
C LEU A 34 4.98 12.66 -3.54
N SER A 35 3.74 12.84 -4.00
CA SER A 35 2.54 12.59 -3.23
C SER A 35 2.08 11.15 -3.46
N LEU A 36 1.98 10.39 -2.38
CA LEU A 36 1.45 9.04 -2.38
C LEU A 36 0.15 9.01 -1.60
N GLN A 37 -0.80 8.20 -2.05
CA GLN A 37 -2.00 7.87 -1.29
C GLN A 37 -1.87 6.46 -0.74
N TYR A 38 -2.05 6.35 0.57
CA TYR A 38 -2.00 5.10 1.28
C TYR A 38 -3.35 4.39 1.22
N TYR A 39 -3.38 3.09 0.95
CA TYR A 39 -4.61 2.30 1.03
C TYR A 39 -4.39 1.02 1.79
N TRP A 40 -5.22 0.80 2.82
CA TRP A 40 -5.43 -0.55 3.32
C TRP A 40 -6.17 -1.36 2.25
N LEU A 41 -5.63 -2.54 1.93
CA LEU A 41 -6.28 -3.44 1.00
C LEU A 41 -7.28 -4.32 1.77
N PRO A 42 -8.44 -4.65 1.17
CA PRO A 42 -9.41 -5.53 1.81
C PRO A 42 -8.81 -6.90 2.09
N ARG A 43 -9.33 -7.60 3.09
CA ARG A 43 -9.06 -9.03 3.27
C ARG A 43 -10.19 -9.79 2.58
N ILE A 44 -9.89 -10.34 1.42
CA ILE A 44 -10.82 -11.22 0.71
C ILE A 44 -10.58 -12.63 1.25
N GLU A 45 -11.55 -13.14 2.00
CA GLU A 45 -11.61 -14.55 2.38
C GLU A 45 -12.50 -15.25 1.39
N ASN A 46 -11.90 -16.06 0.52
CA ASN A 46 -12.69 -16.92 -0.35
C ASN A 46 -12.68 -18.33 0.24
N PRO A 47 -13.84 -18.93 0.49
CA PRO A 47 -13.89 -20.35 0.81
C PRO A 47 -13.32 -21.17 -0.37
N PRO A 48 -12.77 -22.36 -0.09
CA PRO A 48 -12.17 -23.23 -1.10
C PRO A 48 -13.14 -23.64 -2.23
N GLU A 49 -14.44 -23.54 -1.99
CA GLU A 49 -15.47 -23.71 -3.00
C GLU A 49 -16.45 -22.53 -2.97
N ILE A 50 -16.55 -21.81 -4.09
CA ILE A 50 -17.55 -20.77 -4.33
C ILE A 50 -18.38 -21.18 -5.54
N ARG A 51 -19.71 -21.16 -5.41
CA ARG A 51 -20.59 -21.31 -6.58
C ARG A 51 -20.34 -20.16 -7.55
N ILE A 52 -20.25 -20.43 -8.84
CA ILE A 52 -20.07 -19.41 -9.88
C ILE A 52 -21.18 -18.33 -9.83
N SER A 53 -22.38 -18.69 -9.37
CA SER A 53 -23.51 -17.77 -9.21
C SER A 53 -23.41 -16.88 -7.97
N THR A 54 -22.45 -17.11 -7.07
CA THR A 54 -22.28 -16.30 -5.87
C THR A 54 -21.83 -14.91 -6.27
N LYS A 55 -22.62 -13.90 -5.92
CA LYS A 55 -22.26 -12.50 -6.14
C LYS A 55 -20.96 -12.20 -5.39
N PRO A 56 -19.92 -11.67 -6.05
CA PRO A 56 -18.73 -11.23 -5.34
C PRO A 56 -19.09 -10.06 -4.43
N ASP A 57 -18.73 -10.18 -3.16
CA ASP A 57 -18.83 -9.11 -2.17
C ASP A 57 -17.46 -8.46 -1.99
N ILE A 58 -17.43 -7.13 -1.88
CA ILE A 58 -16.20 -6.39 -1.61
C ILE A 58 -16.24 -6.05 -0.12
N PRO A 59 -15.44 -6.72 0.72
CA PRO A 59 -15.49 -6.46 2.14
C PRO A 59 -15.07 -5.02 2.43
N PRO A 60 -15.60 -4.42 3.50
CA PRO A 60 -15.29 -3.04 3.85
C PRO A 60 -13.80 -2.88 4.13
N ILE A 61 -13.24 -1.75 3.69
CA ILE A 61 -11.86 -1.40 4.01
C ILE A 61 -11.79 -1.04 5.49
N ILE A 62 -10.98 -1.79 6.23
CA ILE A 62 -10.71 -1.56 7.65
C ILE A 62 -9.30 -0.98 7.83
N ASP A 63 -9.15 0.00 8.73
CA ASP A 63 -7.85 0.64 9.01
C ASP A 63 -6.94 -0.16 9.94
N CYS A 64 -6.96 -1.48 9.75
CA CYS A 64 -6.14 -2.45 10.45
C CYS A 64 -6.12 -3.75 9.67
N ARG A 65 -5.19 -4.64 10.05
CA ARG A 65 -5.17 -6.00 9.55
C ARG A 65 -5.03 -7.00 10.68
N GLU A 66 -5.89 -8.01 10.67
CA GLU A 66 -5.76 -9.16 11.55
C GLU A 66 -4.84 -10.21 10.94
N ILE A 67 -3.87 -10.67 11.73
CA ILE A 67 -2.86 -11.66 11.36
C ILE A 67 -2.69 -12.58 12.57
N ASP A 68 -3.02 -13.87 12.43
CA ASP A 68 -2.83 -14.88 13.49
C ASP A 68 -3.34 -14.41 14.88
N SER A 69 -4.59 -13.92 14.91
CA SER A 69 -5.27 -13.37 16.10
C SER A 69 -4.63 -12.10 16.69
N LYS A 70 -3.76 -11.41 15.94
CA LYS A 70 -3.18 -10.10 16.30
C LYS A 70 -3.65 -9.03 15.33
N VAL A 71 -3.99 -7.86 15.86
CA VAL A 71 -4.39 -6.70 15.05
C VAL A 71 -3.19 -5.78 14.83
N VAL A 72 -2.89 -5.51 13.57
CA VAL A 72 -1.82 -4.61 13.13
C VAL A 72 -2.40 -3.31 12.61
N LYS A 73 -1.76 -2.20 12.98
CA LYS A 73 -2.03 -0.85 12.49
C LYS A 73 -0.71 -0.17 12.13
N ILE A 74 -0.74 0.78 11.21
CA ILE A 74 0.42 1.61 10.88
C ILE A 74 0.27 2.96 11.57
N TRP A 75 1.37 3.46 12.13
CA TRP A 75 1.42 4.70 12.89
C TRP A 75 2.48 5.63 12.31
N ASN A 76 2.16 6.91 12.25
CA ASN A 76 3.16 7.95 12.09
C ASN A 76 3.81 8.20 13.45
N VAL A 77 5.06 7.74 13.59
CA VAL A 77 5.81 7.82 14.86
C VAL A 77 6.08 9.26 15.29
N LYS A 78 6.19 10.21 14.35
CA LYS A 78 6.48 11.61 14.68
C LYS A 78 5.26 12.35 15.23
N THR A 79 4.09 12.10 14.66
CA THR A 79 2.85 12.76 15.07
C THR A 79 2.04 11.94 16.08
N GLU A 80 2.47 10.71 16.36
CA GLU A 80 1.77 9.73 17.19
C GLU A 80 0.33 9.46 16.74
N LYS A 81 0.09 9.56 15.43
CA LYS A 81 -1.24 9.33 14.84
C LYS A 81 -1.26 8.06 14.02
N LYS A 82 -2.38 7.33 14.11
CA LYS A 82 -2.67 6.19 13.23
C LYS A 82 -2.79 6.69 11.78
N ILE A 83 -2.25 5.92 10.84
CA ILE A 83 -2.45 6.14 9.41
C ILE A 83 -3.70 5.38 8.97
N TYR A 84 -4.64 6.11 8.37
CA TYR A 84 -5.91 5.61 7.85
C TYR A 84 -5.78 5.34 6.34
N SER A 85 -6.64 4.49 5.81
CA SER A 85 -6.79 4.35 4.37
C SER A 85 -7.17 5.69 3.76
N GLN A 86 -6.63 5.99 2.59
CA GLN A 86 -6.70 7.26 1.86
C GLN A 86 -5.82 8.40 2.42
N ASP A 87 -5.11 8.20 3.53
CA ASP A 87 -4.15 9.19 4.02
C ASP A 87 -3.05 9.46 2.99
N GLN A 88 -2.63 10.73 2.90
CA GLN A 88 -1.57 11.15 2.00
C GLN A 88 -0.21 11.11 2.68
N ILE A 89 0.76 10.50 2.02
CA ILE A 89 2.17 10.46 2.41
C ILE A 89 2.95 11.31 1.41
N ILE A 90 3.66 12.32 1.89
CA ILE A 90 4.48 13.19 1.04
C ILE A 90 5.95 12.81 1.22
N MET A 91 6.55 12.30 0.15
CA MET A 91 7.99 12.10 0.07
C MET A 91 8.63 13.38 -0.47
N LYS A 92 9.76 13.77 0.12
CA LYS A 92 10.52 14.95 -0.28
C LYS A 92 11.99 14.57 -0.43
N THR A 93 12.64 15.14 -1.43
CA THR A 93 14.09 15.10 -1.57
C THR A 93 14.64 16.52 -1.67
N ILE A 94 15.88 16.70 -1.22
CA ILE A 94 16.60 17.97 -1.32
C ILE A 94 17.41 18.05 -2.63
N ASP A 95 17.64 16.91 -3.28
CA ASP A 95 18.48 16.79 -4.47
C ASP A 95 18.00 15.61 -5.31
N LYS A 96 17.39 15.90 -6.46
CA LYS A 96 16.83 14.88 -7.36
C LYS A 96 17.89 14.04 -8.07
N GLU A 97 19.10 14.57 -8.26
CA GLU A 97 20.17 13.86 -8.97
C GLU A 97 20.89 12.89 -8.04
N ARG A 98 21.18 13.33 -6.81
CA ARG A 98 21.86 12.51 -5.80
C ARG A 98 20.91 11.58 -5.06
N PHE A 99 19.70 12.05 -4.77
CA PHE A 99 18.68 11.32 -4.00
C PHE A 99 17.33 11.35 -4.72
N PRO A 100 17.23 10.74 -5.92
CA PRO A 100 15.98 10.74 -6.66
C PRO A 100 14.87 10.07 -5.86
N LEU A 101 13.67 10.63 -5.96
CA LEU A 101 12.47 9.97 -5.46
C LEU A 101 12.17 8.70 -6.28
N PRO A 102 11.38 7.76 -5.73
CA PRO A 102 10.98 6.57 -6.47
C PRO A 102 10.27 6.95 -7.77
N ASP A 103 10.54 6.19 -8.82
CA ASP A 103 9.86 6.33 -10.10
C ASP A 103 8.35 6.04 -9.92
N PRO A 104 7.45 7.01 -10.24
CA PRO A 104 6.01 6.83 -10.18
C PRO A 104 5.52 5.59 -10.95
N ALA A 105 6.12 5.27 -12.10
CA ALA A 105 5.72 4.12 -12.90
C ALA A 105 5.93 2.80 -12.16
N ILE A 106 7.00 2.69 -11.35
CA ILE A 106 7.27 1.50 -10.54
C ILE A 106 6.24 1.39 -9.41
N LEU A 107 5.87 2.51 -8.79
CA LEU A 107 4.85 2.55 -7.74
C LEU A 107 3.48 2.17 -8.29
N ASP A 108 3.12 2.64 -9.48
CA ASP A 108 1.87 2.30 -10.14
C ASP A 108 1.82 0.82 -10.53
N MET A 109 2.94 0.26 -11.02
CA MET A 109 3.04 -1.19 -11.24
C MET A 109 2.85 -1.97 -9.93
N GLN A 110 3.51 -1.55 -8.84
CA GLN A 110 3.35 -2.20 -7.53
C GLN A 110 1.92 -2.10 -7.01
N TRP A 111 1.26 -0.95 -7.20
CA TRP A 111 -0.15 -0.74 -6.88
C TRP A 111 -1.04 -1.77 -7.58
N VAL A 112 -0.89 -1.92 -8.90
CA VAL A 112 -1.65 -2.89 -9.70
C VAL A 112 -1.38 -4.32 -9.25
N LEU A 113 -0.11 -4.68 -9.03
CA LEU A 113 0.27 -6.02 -8.55
C LEU A 113 -0.32 -6.33 -7.19
N HIS A 114 -0.37 -5.36 -6.26
CA HIS A 114 -0.99 -5.55 -4.96
C HIS A 114 -2.50 -5.72 -5.04
N ALA A 115 -3.17 -4.97 -5.93
CA ALA A 115 -4.60 -5.15 -6.18
C ALA A 115 -4.90 -6.57 -6.71
N ILE A 116 -4.15 -7.02 -7.72
CA ILE A 116 -4.28 -8.39 -8.26
C ILE A 116 -3.98 -9.43 -7.18
N THR A 117 -2.90 -9.25 -6.41
CA THR A 117 -2.52 -10.16 -5.33
C THR A 117 -3.65 -10.28 -4.31
N THR A 118 -4.27 -9.16 -3.91
CA THR A 118 -5.39 -9.14 -2.96
C THR A 118 -6.59 -9.91 -3.48
N MET A 119 -6.93 -9.74 -4.76
CA MET A 119 -8.02 -10.48 -5.41
C MET A 119 -7.71 -11.98 -5.53
N SER A 120 -6.47 -12.32 -5.90
CA SER A 120 -6.03 -13.71 -6.10
C SER A 120 -5.75 -14.47 -4.81
N ARG A 121 -5.57 -13.81 -3.67
CA ARG A 121 -5.28 -14.46 -2.39
C ARG A 121 -6.46 -15.25 -1.83
N GLY A 122 -7.63 -15.14 -2.46
CA GLY A 122 -8.74 -16.06 -2.27
C GLY A 122 -8.96 -17.04 -3.43
N ALA A 123 -7.95 -17.34 -4.25
CA ALA A 123 -8.01 -18.46 -5.19
C ALA A 123 -7.33 -19.69 -4.58
#